data_AF-A0A956HAW5-F1
#
_entry.id   AF-A0A956HAW5-F1
#
_cell.length_a   1.000
_cell.length_b   1.000
_cell.length_c   1.000
_cell.angle_alpha   90.00
_cell.angle_beta   90.00
_cell.angle_gamma   90.00
#
_symmetry.space_group_name_H-M   'P 1'
#
loop_
_entity.id
_entity.type
_entity.pdbx_description
1 polymer ?
#
loop_
_entity_poly.entity_id
_entity_poly.type
_entity_poly.pdbx_seq_one_letter_code
_entity_poly.pdbx_strand_id
1 'polypeptide(L)'
;MSRTPILRAVALAFVLAAPSGCNKEEEAPAKQAETKEKAPAPEAKAEPAPAPAPKGPELLEPADPNEACALGIFVAWKGAEGAAEDVARDEAAAEAHAKELIERVRKGEEFRALAAAESDEEKTKAKSGGMGTFTRETWPEKFAALKEPLFALKVNETASEPVRTEMGFIVLQRCLVEKVHTRHILIRYKGAKNADKKVKRSKEDAEKLAKKIQEEAAGGGDFQALAKKHGEDGSAEKGGDLGPVGRGMFVPAYEEAAFALKKDEVSQVIESDFGFHVIQRVDGEG
;
A
#
# COMPACT_ATOMS: atom_id res chain seq x y z
N MET A 1 45.33 -46.09 8.23
CA MET A 1 44.09 -46.88 8.12
C MET A 1 43.07 -46.28 9.08
N SER A 2 41.83 -46.24 8.62
CA SER A 2 40.70 -45.44 9.11
C SER A 2 39.98 -46.07 10.32
N ARG A 3 39.32 -45.21 11.13
CA ARG A 3 37.97 -45.36 11.75
C ARG A 3 37.88 -44.97 13.24
N THR A 4 37.49 -43.70 13.48
CA THR A 4 36.32 -43.17 14.24
C THR A 4 35.45 -44.13 15.11
N PRO A 5 34.51 -43.65 16.00
CA PRO A 5 34.54 -42.63 17.08
C PRO A 5 33.68 -42.99 18.35
N ILE A 6 33.43 -41.98 19.21
CA ILE A 6 32.26 -41.73 20.12
C ILE A 6 32.26 -42.39 21.52
N LEU A 7 32.25 -41.57 22.57
CA LEU A 7 31.21 -41.64 23.63
C LEU A 7 31.14 -40.35 24.46
N ARG A 8 29.90 -39.90 24.70
CA ARG A 8 29.47 -38.75 25.50
C ARG A 8 28.95 -39.28 26.84
N ALA A 9 29.37 -38.74 27.99
CA ALA A 9 28.67 -38.86 29.28
C ALA A 9 29.16 -37.74 30.22
N VAL A 10 28.34 -36.74 30.54
CA VAL A 10 27.45 -36.62 31.72
C VAL A 10 28.19 -36.23 33.01
N ALA A 11 27.78 -35.08 33.54
CA ALA A 11 28.27 -34.41 34.73
C ALA A 11 27.78 -35.04 36.04
N LEU A 12 28.57 -34.93 37.12
CA LEU A 12 28.13 -34.49 38.46
C LEU A 12 29.35 -34.36 39.39
N ALA A 13 29.57 -33.18 39.97
CA ALA A 13 30.40 -33.03 41.16
C ALA A 13 29.80 -31.93 42.03
N PHE A 14 29.58 -32.27 43.30
CA PHE A 14 28.94 -31.49 44.35
C PHE A 14 29.97 -31.28 45.47
N VAL A 15 29.75 -30.24 46.27
CA VAL A 15 30.27 -29.98 47.64
C VAL A 15 31.52 -29.06 47.77
N LEU A 16 31.21 -27.80 48.12
CA LEU A 16 31.68 -26.97 49.27
C LEU A 16 33.14 -27.06 49.75
N ALA A 17 33.82 -25.90 49.83
CA ALA A 17 34.27 -25.24 51.07
C ALA A 17 35.25 -24.07 50.79
N ALA A 18 35.01 -22.91 51.41
CA ALA A 18 36.01 -21.85 51.68
C ALA A 18 36.78 -22.22 52.98
N PRO A 19 37.92 -21.58 53.39
CA PRO A 19 37.95 -20.15 53.79
C PRO A 19 39.30 -19.37 53.73
N SER A 20 39.17 -18.04 53.86
CA SER A 20 39.98 -17.05 54.63
C SER A 20 41.50 -16.79 54.42
N GLY A 21 41.83 -15.50 54.24
CA GLY A 21 42.76 -14.78 55.15
C GLY A 21 43.94 -13.97 54.56
N CYS A 22 43.87 -12.62 54.70
CA CYS A 22 44.90 -11.61 55.13
C CYS A 22 46.32 -11.58 54.49
N ASN A 23 47.06 -10.47 54.29
CA ASN A 23 47.03 -9.09 54.82
C ASN A 23 48.04 -8.17 54.06
N LYS A 24 47.76 -6.84 54.04
CA LYS A 24 48.66 -5.64 54.21
C LYS A 24 49.81 -5.37 53.20
N GLU A 25 50.27 -4.15 52.91
CA GLU A 25 50.07 -2.76 53.36
C GLU A 25 50.73 -1.82 52.31
N GLU A 26 50.30 -0.56 52.17
CA GLU A 26 51.13 0.66 52.34
C GLU A 26 50.50 1.93 51.70
N GLU A 27 50.53 3.02 52.47
CA GLU A 27 49.85 4.32 52.33
C GLU A 27 50.68 5.39 51.55
N ALA A 28 50.01 6.16 50.67
CA ALA A 28 49.78 7.63 50.70
C ALA A 28 50.93 8.55 50.17
N PRO A 29 50.76 9.89 49.97
CA PRO A 29 49.54 10.74 50.02
C PRO A 29 49.42 11.84 48.92
N ALA A 30 48.27 12.56 48.99
CA ALA A 30 48.07 14.01 48.75
C ALA A 30 47.88 14.59 47.33
N LYS A 31 46.70 15.17 47.07
CA LYS A 31 46.38 16.62 47.18
C LYS A 31 45.03 16.95 46.52
N GLN A 32 44.28 17.85 47.17
CA GLN A 32 43.05 18.48 46.67
C GLN A 32 43.35 19.53 45.58
N ALA A 33 42.46 19.63 44.59
CA ALA A 33 42.13 20.86 43.87
C ALA A 33 40.75 20.72 43.21
N GLU A 34 39.90 21.72 43.41
CA GLU A 34 38.51 21.82 42.98
C GLU A 34 38.34 21.79 41.45
N THR A 35 37.20 21.26 40.97
CA THR A 35 36.61 21.69 39.69
C THR A 35 35.11 21.42 39.62
N LYS A 36 34.36 22.53 39.56
CA LYS A 36 33.06 22.75 38.92
C LYS A 36 31.94 21.71 39.08
N GLU A 37 30.97 22.09 39.91
CA GLU A 37 29.60 21.60 39.93
C GLU A 37 28.96 21.66 38.53
N LYS A 38 28.54 20.49 38.04
CA LYS A 38 27.79 20.32 36.78
C LYS A 38 26.31 20.50 37.09
N ALA A 39 25.67 21.46 36.43
CA ALA A 39 24.23 21.72 36.52
C ALA A 39 23.40 20.44 36.26
N PRO A 40 22.23 20.28 36.91
CA PRO A 40 21.39 19.10 36.72
C PRO A 40 20.79 19.08 35.29
N ALA A 41 20.73 17.89 34.72
CA ALA A 41 20.09 17.64 33.43
C ALA A 41 18.59 17.96 33.49
N PRO A 42 17.98 18.50 32.43
CA PRO A 42 16.54 18.71 32.39
C PRO A 42 15.81 17.37 32.37
N GLU A 43 14.81 17.23 33.24
CA GLU A 43 13.89 16.10 33.26
C GLU A 43 13.24 15.92 31.89
N ALA A 44 13.42 14.72 31.31
CA ALA A 44 12.73 14.30 30.11
C ALA A 44 11.23 14.21 30.43
N LYS A 45 10.44 15.13 29.90
CA LYS A 45 8.98 14.96 29.84
C LYS A 45 8.71 13.70 29.04
N ALA A 46 8.04 12.73 29.68
CA ALA A 46 7.54 11.55 29.01
C ALA A 46 6.74 11.97 27.77
N GLU A 47 7.13 11.47 26.60
CA GLU A 47 6.30 11.55 25.40
C GLU A 47 4.92 10.96 25.73
N PRO A 48 3.82 11.63 25.32
CA PRO A 48 2.51 10.99 25.37
C PRO A 48 2.58 9.70 24.55
N ALA A 49 2.04 8.61 25.12
CA ALA A 49 1.91 7.35 24.41
C ALA A 49 1.34 7.58 23.00
N PRO A 50 1.82 6.85 21.97
CA PRO A 50 1.31 7.01 20.62
C PRO A 50 -0.21 6.89 20.66
N ALA A 51 -0.89 7.90 20.10
CA ALA A 51 -2.32 7.85 19.92
C ALA A 51 -2.68 6.50 19.26
N PRO A 52 -3.79 5.86 19.66
CA PRO A 52 -4.23 4.65 18.98
C PRO A 52 -4.27 4.95 17.49
N ALA A 53 -3.71 4.03 16.69
CA ALA A 53 -3.76 4.14 15.23
C ALA A 53 -5.19 4.56 14.85
N PRO A 54 -5.36 5.59 13.99
CA PRO A 54 -6.69 5.95 13.55
C PRO A 54 -7.35 4.67 13.07
N LYS A 55 -8.57 4.39 13.57
CA LYS A 55 -9.37 3.31 13.02
C LYS A 55 -9.32 3.49 11.51
N GLY A 56 -8.82 2.49 10.80
CA GLY A 56 -8.77 2.51 9.34
C GLY A 56 -10.14 2.93 8.80
N PRO A 57 -10.22 3.41 7.54
CA PRO A 57 -11.49 3.81 6.95
C PRO A 57 -12.52 2.76 7.30
N GLU A 58 -13.62 3.21 7.92
CA GLU A 58 -14.69 2.33 8.38
C GLU A 58 -14.97 1.35 7.25
N LEU A 59 -14.81 0.04 7.54
CA LEU A 59 -15.07 -1.02 6.58
C LEU A 59 -16.57 -1.02 6.30
N LEU A 60 -17.00 -0.10 5.43
CA LEU A 60 -18.32 -0.14 4.86
C LEU A 60 -18.30 -1.39 3.97
N GLU A 61 -19.06 -2.41 4.35
CA GLU A 61 -19.49 -3.40 3.35
C GLU A 61 -19.94 -2.62 2.11
N PRO A 62 -19.66 -3.09 0.88
CA PRO A 62 -20.06 -2.36 -0.30
C PRO A 62 -21.55 -2.05 -0.18
N ALA A 63 -21.87 -0.77 0.06
CA ALA A 63 -23.25 -0.33 0.27
C ALA A 63 -24.09 -0.62 -0.99
N ASP A 64 -23.41 -0.75 -2.13
CA ASP A 64 -23.99 -1.12 -3.42
C ASP A 64 -23.68 -2.59 -3.77
N PRO A 65 -24.69 -3.47 -3.86
CA PRO A 65 -24.51 -4.85 -4.31
C PRO A 65 -24.03 -4.97 -5.77
N ASN A 66 -24.16 -3.89 -6.57
CA ASN A 66 -23.67 -3.82 -7.94
C ASN A 66 -22.22 -3.35 -8.05
N GLU A 67 -21.56 -3.07 -6.93
CA GLU A 67 -20.15 -2.71 -6.87
C GLU A 67 -19.31 -3.83 -6.21
N ALA A 68 -18.17 -4.14 -6.82
CA ALA A 68 -17.26 -5.15 -6.32
C ALA A 68 -15.80 -4.75 -6.54
N CYS A 69 -14.99 -4.98 -5.51
CA CYS A 69 -13.54 -5.00 -5.62
C CYS A 69 -13.10 -6.41 -6.02
N ALA A 70 -12.23 -6.51 -7.02
CA ALA A 70 -11.75 -7.77 -7.57
C ALA A 70 -10.27 -7.99 -7.28
N LEU A 71 -9.93 -9.17 -6.75
CA LEU A 71 -8.57 -9.69 -6.71
C LEU A 71 -8.44 -10.91 -7.62
N GLY A 72 -7.34 -10.99 -8.38
CA GLY A 72 -7.05 -12.10 -9.29
C GLY A 72 -5.62 -12.61 -9.14
N ILE A 73 -5.46 -13.94 -9.17
CA ILE A 73 -4.17 -14.60 -9.43
C ILE A 73 -4.25 -15.20 -10.82
N PHE A 74 -3.39 -14.71 -11.73
CA PHE A 74 -3.38 -15.14 -13.12
C PHE A 74 -2.42 -16.31 -13.25
N VAL A 75 -2.93 -17.46 -13.67
CA VAL A 75 -2.15 -18.67 -13.95
C VAL A 75 -2.15 -18.91 -15.46
N ALA A 76 -1.14 -18.38 -16.15
CA ALA A 76 -1.01 -18.46 -17.60
C ALA A 76 -0.52 -19.85 -18.04
N TRP A 77 -0.78 -20.26 -19.27
CA TRP A 77 -0.10 -21.39 -19.90
C TRP A 77 0.66 -20.94 -21.14
N LYS A 78 1.50 -21.82 -21.67
CA LYS A 78 2.26 -21.55 -22.89
C LYS A 78 1.33 -21.20 -24.06
N GLY A 79 1.41 -19.96 -24.53
CA GLY A 79 0.59 -19.44 -25.62
C GLY A 79 -0.72 -18.77 -25.19
N ALA A 80 -0.99 -18.65 -23.89
CA ALA A 80 -2.04 -17.78 -23.39
C ALA A 80 -1.72 -16.30 -23.71
N GLU A 81 -2.76 -15.49 -23.89
CA GLU A 81 -2.62 -14.07 -24.20
C GLU A 81 -1.86 -13.34 -23.08
N GLY A 82 -0.75 -12.70 -23.43
CA GLY A 82 0.06 -11.94 -22.47
C GLY A 82 0.89 -12.82 -21.51
N ALA A 83 0.97 -14.13 -21.74
CA ALA A 83 1.89 -15.00 -21.00
C ALA A 83 3.34 -14.57 -21.21
N ALA A 84 4.13 -14.54 -20.14
CA ALA A 84 5.57 -14.32 -20.22
C ALA A 84 6.25 -15.46 -20.99
N GLU A 85 7.37 -15.16 -21.66
CA GLU A 85 8.06 -16.13 -22.55
C GLU A 85 8.61 -17.36 -21.80
N ASP A 86 8.84 -17.23 -20.49
CA ASP A 86 9.32 -18.28 -19.60
C ASP A 86 8.21 -19.21 -19.08
N VAL A 87 6.92 -18.90 -19.37
CA VAL A 87 5.80 -19.79 -19.06
C VAL A 87 5.84 -21.03 -19.95
N ALA A 88 6.38 -22.12 -19.40
CA ALA A 88 6.52 -23.40 -20.10
C ALA A 88 5.37 -24.40 -19.85
N ARG A 89 4.55 -24.19 -18.81
CA ARG A 89 3.47 -25.10 -18.42
C ARG A 89 2.35 -25.14 -19.46
N ASP A 90 1.76 -26.32 -19.65
CA ASP A 90 0.58 -26.49 -20.49
C ASP A 90 -0.70 -26.06 -19.77
N GLU A 91 -1.82 -26.09 -20.49
CA GLU A 91 -3.11 -25.64 -19.95
C GLU A 91 -3.59 -26.51 -18.78
N ALA A 92 -3.37 -27.83 -18.82
CA ALA A 92 -3.78 -28.73 -17.75
C ALA A 92 -2.95 -28.50 -16.47
N ALA A 93 -1.66 -28.24 -16.61
CA ALA A 93 -0.78 -27.87 -15.50
C ALA A 93 -1.13 -26.50 -14.92
N ALA A 94 -1.51 -25.53 -15.76
CA ALA A 94 -2.00 -24.24 -15.31
C ALA A 94 -3.31 -24.37 -14.51
N GLU A 95 -4.26 -25.20 -14.98
CA GLU A 95 -5.50 -25.47 -14.25
C GLU A 95 -5.23 -26.13 -12.89
N ALA A 96 -4.37 -27.15 -12.87
CA ALA A 96 -4.00 -27.86 -11.64
C ALA A 96 -3.37 -26.91 -10.61
N HIS A 97 -2.49 -26.01 -11.05
CA HIS A 97 -1.89 -25.01 -10.18
C HIS A 97 -2.90 -23.97 -9.69
N ALA A 98 -3.81 -23.50 -10.56
CA ALA A 98 -4.88 -22.58 -10.12
C ALA A 98 -5.79 -23.22 -9.06
N LYS A 99 -6.12 -24.51 -9.20
CA LYS A 99 -6.87 -25.28 -8.20
C LYS A 99 -6.10 -25.46 -6.89
N GLU A 100 -4.79 -25.71 -6.97
CA GLU A 100 -3.91 -25.77 -5.80
C GLU A 100 -3.92 -24.44 -5.03
N LEU A 101 -3.83 -23.30 -5.73
CA LEU A 101 -3.89 -21.97 -5.11
C LEU A 101 -5.23 -21.73 -4.39
N ILE A 102 -6.37 -22.16 -4.96
CA ILE A 102 -7.67 -22.11 -4.27
C ILE A 102 -7.64 -22.91 -2.97
N GLU A 103 -7.08 -24.12 -2.99
CA GLU A 103 -6.94 -24.95 -1.79
C GLU A 103 -6.04 -24.31 -0.73
N ARG A 104 -4.97 -23.62 -1.14
CA ARG A 104 -4.09 -22.87 -0.25
C ARG A 104 -4.84 -21.73 0.45
N VAL A 105 -5.64 -20.96 -0.31
CA VAL A 105 -6.51 -19.92 0.28
C VAL A 105 -7.52 -20.54 1.25
N ARG A 106 -8.17 -21.65 0.89
CA ARG A 106 -9.10 -22.37 1.77
C ARG A 106 -8.46 -22.87 3.08
N LYS A 107 -7.16 -23.17 3.04
CA LYS A 107 -6.37 -23.55 4.22
C LYS A 107 -5.89 -22.36 5.06
N GLY A 108 -6.22 -21.14 4.66
CA GLY A 108 -5.92 -19.91 5.40
C GLY A 108 -4.69 -19.15 4.92
N GLU A 109 -4.11 -19.50 3.76
CA GLU A 109 -3.10 -18.63 3.17
C GLU A 109 -3.74 -17.33 2.64
N GLU A 110 -3.11 -16.20 2.94
CA GLU A 110 -3.61 -14.88 2.54
C GLU A 110 -3.57 -14.71 1.02
N PHE A 111 -4.73 -14.46 0.40
CA PHE A 111 -4.87 -14.34 -1.04
C PHE A 111 -3.90 -13.33 -1.65
N ARG A 112 -3.75 -12.17 -1.00
CA ARG A 112 -2.87 -11.10 -1.48
C ARG A 112 -1.39 -11.51 -1.49
N ALA A 113 -0.96 -12.30 -0.50
CA ALA A 113 0.39 -12.83 -0.44
C ALA A 113 0.63 -13.83 -1.57
N LEU A 114 -0.32 -14.73 -1.80
CA LEU A 114 -0.29 -15.66 -2.93
C LEU A 114 -0.26 -14.92 -4.27
N ALA A 115 -1.10 -13.91 -4.44
CA ALA A 115 -1.14 -13.13 -5.68
C ALA A 115 0.18 -12.39 -5.97
N ALA A 116 0.82 -11.85 -4.94
CA ALA A 116 2.12 -11.19 -5.06
C ALA A 116 3.28 -12.15 -5.38
N ALA A 117 3.16 -13.42 -4.97
CA ALA A 117 4.18 -14.43 -5.17
C ALA A 117 3.99 -15.24 -6.47
N GLU A 118 2.75 -15.57 -6.82
CA GLU A 118 2.42 -16.65 -7.77
C GLU A 118 1.71 -16.16 -9.04
N SER A 119 1.21 -14.92 -9.09
CA SER A 119 0.54 -14.42 -10.31
C SER A 119 1.54 -14.30 -11.47
N ASP A 120 1.20 -14.82 -12.64
CA ASP A 120 2.02 -14.66 -13.83
C ASP A 120 1.83 -13.30 -14.51
N GLU A 121 0.77 -12.56 -14.15
CA GLU A 121 0.51 -11.24 -14.72
C GLU A 121 1.13 -10.14 -13.83
N GLU A 122 2.07 -9.39 -14.40
CA GLU A 122 2.92 -8.46 -13.65
C GLU A 122 2.14 -7.32 -12.96
N LYS A 123 1.04 -6.82 -13.54
CA LYS A 123 0.30 -5.71 -12.93
C LYS A 123 -0.44 -6.14 -11.68
N THR A 124 -1.06 -7.32 -11.71
CA THR A 124 -1.75 -7.92 -10.57
C THR A 124 -0.75 -8.37 -9.53
N LYS A 125 0.39 -8.96 -9.93
CA LYS A 125 1.50 -9.25 -9.01
C LYS A 125 1.94 -8.00 -8.24
N ALA A 126 2.23 -6.91 -8.96
CA ALA A 126 2.64 -5.63 -8.37
C ALA A 126 1.56 -4.99 -7.46
N LYS A 127 0.30 -5.39 -7.61
CA LYS A 127 -0.85 -4.92 -6.81
C LYS A 127 -1.38 -5.98 -5.83
N SER A 128 -0.61 -7.04 -5.57
CA SER A 128 -1.01 -8.15 -4.71
C SER A 128 -2.40 -8.69 -5.06
N GLY A 129 -2.61 -8.92 -6.36
CA GLY A 129 -3.85 -9.39 -6.97
C GLY A 129 -4.85 -8.30 -7.36
N GLY A 130 -4.61 -7.03 -7.01
CA GLY A 130 -5.58 -5.95 -7.22
C GLY A 130 -5.95 -5.72 -8.70
N MET A 131 -7.21 -5.99 -9.05
CA MET A 131 -7.76 -5.68 -10.38
C MET A 131 -8.53 -4.35 -10.40
N GLY A 132 -8.99 -3.87 -9.24
CA GLY A 132 -9.72 -2.62 -9.09
C GLY A 132 -11.14 -2.80 -8.57
N THR A 133 -11.88 -1.69 -8.53
CA THR A 133 -13.29 -1.61 -8.13
C THR A 133 -14.13 -1.37 -9.38
N PHE A 134 -15.16 -2.19 -9.57
CA PHE A 134 -16.02 -2.15 -10.74
C PHE A 134 -17.48 -2.19 -10.35
N THR A 135 -18.32 -1.55 -11.16
CA THR A 135 -19.76 -1.82 -11.13
C THR A 135 -20.10 -2.91 -12.13
N ARG A 136 -21.29 -3.50 -12.03
CA ARG A 136 -21.81 -4.41 -13.08
C ARG A 136 -21.84 -3.73 -14.46
N GLU A 137 -22.08 -2.42 -14.53
CA GLU A 137 -22.19 -1.66 -15.79
C GLU A 137 -20.82 -1.30 -16.37
N THR A 138 -19.88 -0.91 -15.50
CA THR A 138 -18.51 -0.49 -15.90
C THR A 138 -17.53 -1.66 -15.99
N TRP A 139 -18.02 -2.90 -15.89
CA TRP A 139 -17.20 -4.10 -15.98
C TRP A 139 -16.49 -4.20 -17.34
N PRO A 140 -15.15 -4.34 -17.41
CA PRO A 140 -14.45 -4.37 -18.69
C PRO A 140 -14.78 -5.62 -19.50
N GLU A 141 -15.11 -5.46 -20.78
CA GLU A 141 -15.43 -6.58 -21.69
C GLU A 141 -14.31 -7.64 -21.76
N LYS A 142 -13.04 -7.19 -21.72
CA LYS A 142 -11.88 -8.09 -21.70
C LYS A 142 -11.93 -9.11 -20.55
N PHE A 143 -12.61 -8.78 -19.45
CA PHE A 143 -12.75 -9.64 -18.29
C PHE A 143 -14.18 -10.17 -18.12
N ALA A 144 -15.00 -10.19 -19.17
CA ALA A 144 -16.43 -10.55 -19.08
C ALA A 144 -16.68 -11.89 -18.37
N ALA A 145 -15.81 -12.89 -18.56
CA ALA A 145 -15.88 -14.20 -17.93
C ALA A 145 -15.83 -14.14 -16.38
N LEU A 146 -15.20 -13.10 -15.81
CA LEU A 146 -15.03 -12.94 -14.37
C LEU A 146 -16.21 -12.24 -13.68
N LYS A 147 -17.06 -11.56 -14.46
CA LYS A 147 -18.13 -10.70 -13.92
C LYS A 147 -19.10 -11.49 -13.03
N GLU A 148 -19.82 -12.45 -13.59
CA GLU A 148 -20.82 -13.19 -12.82
C GLU A 148 -20.20 -14.03 -11.69
N PRO A 149 -19.05 -14.71 -11.89
CA PRO A 149 -18.34 -15.34 -10.78
C PRO A 149 -18.01 -14.38 -9.64
N LEU A 150 -17.49 -13.18 -9.92
CA LEU A 150 -17.14 -12.22 -8.87
C LEU A 150 -18.37 -11.75 -8.08
N PHE A 151 -19.42 -11.35 -8.79
CA PHE A 151 -20.61 -10.78 -8.14
C PHE A 151 -21.43 -11.82 -7.38
N ALA A 152 -21.24 -13.11 -7.65
CA ALA A 152 -21.83 -14.20 -6.86
C ALA A 152 -21.12 -14.41 -5.50
N LEU A 153 -19.88 -13.94 -5.34
CA LEU A 153 -19.09 -14.10 -4.13
C LEU A 153 -19.51 -13.09 -3.04
N LYS A 154 -19.46 -13.54 -1.79
CA LYS A 154 -19.47 -12.66 -0.61
C LYS A 154 -18.12 -11.94 -0.50
N VAL A 155 -18.10 -10.86 0.28
CA VAL A 155 -16.85 -10.16 0.59
C VAL A 155 -15.86 -11.12 1.25
N ASN A 156 -14.62 -11.08 0.79
CA ASN A 156 -13.50 -11.97 1.14
C ASN A 156 -13.67 -13.43 0.74
N GLU A 157 -14.71 -13.78 -0.02
CA GLU A 157 -14.88 -15.13 -0.55
C GLU A 157 -14.08 -15.30 -1.84
N THR A 158 -13.42 -16.46 -1.97
CA THR A 158 -12.69 -16.89 -3.16
C THR A 158 -13.55 -17.86 -3.97
N ALA A 159 -13.57 -17.69 -5.30
CA ALA A 159 -14.25 -18.58 -6.22
C ALA A 159 -13.83 -20.03 -6.02
N SER A 160 -14.80 -20.93 -6.08
CA SER A 160 -14.56 -22.34 -5.78
C SER A 160 -13.78 -23.08 -6.87
N GLU A 161 -13.80 -22.55 -8.09
CA GLU A 161 -13.13 -23.03 -9.28
C GLU A 161 -12.42 -21.85 -9.96
N PRO A 162 -11.28 -22.08 -10.64
CA PRO A 162 -10.63 -21.03 -11.41
C PRO A 162 -11.43 -20.71 -12.67
N VAL A 163 -11.44 -19.43 -13.07
CA VAL A 163 -12.13 -19.01 -14.28
C VAL A 163 -11.17 -19.07 -15.46
N ARG A 164 -11.48 -19.87 -16.47
CA ARG A 164 -10.69 -19.94 -17.70
C ARG A 164 -10.92 -18.70 -18.56
N THR A 165 -9.85 -18.06 -19.00
CA THR A 165 -9.85 -16.91 -19.94
C THR A 165 -8.78 -17.11 -21.02
N GLU A 166 -8.72 -16.23 -22.01
CA GLU A 166 -7.64 -16.29 -23.02
C GLU A 166 -6.25 -15.99 -22.43
N MET A 167 -6.19 -15.30 -21.29
CA MET A 167 -4.94 -14.94 -20.60
C MET A 167 -4.43 -15.99 -19.61
N GLY A 168 -5.23 -17.04 -19.33
CA GLY A 168 -4.93 -17.99 -18.26
C GLY A 168 -6.16 -18.40 -17.46
N PHE A 169 -5.91 -19.24 -16.46
CA PHE A 169 -6.86 -19.49 -15.38
C PHE A 169 -6.74 -18.39 -14.33
N ILE A 170 -7.86 -17.80 -13.92
CA ILE A 170 -7.88 -16.74 -12.92
C ILE A 170 -8.52 -17.26 -11.66
N VAL A 171 -7.73 -17.31 -10.58
CA VAL A 171 -8.26 -17.51 -9.23
C VAL A 171 -8.79 -16.18 -8.74
N LEU A 172 -10.06 -16.11 -8.40
CA LEU A 172 -10.79 -14.86 -8.18
C LEU A 172 -11.25 -14.74 -6.73
N GLN A 173 -11.04 -13.59 -6.09
CA GLN A 173 -11.59 -13.27 -4.77
C GLN A 173 -12.26 -11.90 -4.80
N ARG A 174 -13.42 -11.80 -4.14
CA ARG A 174 -14.07 -10.51 -3.93
C ARG A 174 -13.45 -9.84 -2.70
N CYS A 175 -12.88 -8.65 -2.88
CA CYS A 175 -12.42 -7.83 -1.76
C CYS A 175 -13.50 -6.86 -1.29
N LEU A 176 -13.28 -6.29 -0.10
CA LEU A 176 -14.02 -5.12 0.35
C LEU A 176 -13.77 -3.94 -0.60
N VAL A 177 -14.83 -3.17 -0.89
CA VAL A 177 -14.70 -1.91 -1.62
C VAL A 177 -14.24 -0.83 -0.65
N GLU A 178 -12.98 -0.41 -0.77
CA GLU A 178 -12.45 0.76 -0.07
C GLU A 178 -12.60 1.99 -0.96
N LYS A 179 -13.24 3.06 -0.45
CA LYS A 179 -13.35 4.34 -1.15
C LYS A 179 -12.52 5.44 -0.48
N VAL A 180 -12.00 6.33 -1.32
CA VAL A 180 -11.39 7.59 -0.92
C VAL A 180 -12.19 8.75 -1.49
N HIS A 181 -12.49 9.73 -0.65
CA HIS A 181 -13.05 11.00 -1.10
C HIS A 181 -11.93 12.05 -1.09
N THR A 182 -11.61 12.62 -2.24
CA THR A 182 -10.57 13.65 -2.38
C THR A 182 -11.05 14.86 -3.16
N ARG A 183 -10.44 16.00 -2.84
CA ARG A 183 -10.35 17.16 -3.72
C ARG A 183 -8.97 17.19 -4.35
N HIS A 184 -8.87 17.76 -5.56
CA HIS A 184 -7.56 18.03 -6.15
C HIS A 184 -7.49 19.35 -6.90
N ILE A 185 -6.27 19.81 -7.10
CA ILE A 185 -5.92 20.93 -7.96
C ILE A 185 -4.96 20.41 -9.01
N LEU A 186 -5.43 20.28 -10.24
CA LEU A 186 -4.60 19.88 -11.38
C LEU A 186 -3.99 21.09 -12.07
N ILE A 187 -2.67 21.15 -12.10
CA ILE A 187 -1.87 22.14 -12.83
C ILE A 187 -1.20 21.44 -14.03
N ARG A 188 -1.59 21.83 -15.23
CA ARG A 188 -1.08 21.28 -16.48
C ARG A 188 0.11 22.08 -17.00
N TYR A 189 0.89 21.43 -17.86
CA TYR A 189 1.98 22.03 -18.63
C TYR A 189 1.85 21.69 -20.11
N LYS A 190 2.60 22.40 -20.96
CA LYS A 190 2.62 22.15 -22.40
C LYS A 190 3.10 20.71 -22.69
N GLY A 191 2.23 19.90 -23.27
CA GLY A 191 2.52 18.49 -23.60
C GLY A 191 1.96 17.47 -22.60
N ALA A 192 1.37 17.92 -21.48
CA ALA A 192 0.59 17.04 -20.62
C ALA A 192 -0.68 16.54 -21.35
N LYS A 193 -1.12 15.32 -21.02
CA LYS A 193 -2.30 14.68 -21.58
C LYS A 193 -3.56 15.50 -21.28
N ASN A 194 -4.36 15.83 -22.28
CA ASN A 194 -5.55 16.70 -22.17
C ASN A 194 -5.25 18.15 -21.75
N ALA A 195 -4.04 18.66 -21.96
CA ALA A 195 -3.77 20.09 -21.81
C ALA A 195 -4.47 20.91 -22.92
N ASP A 196 -5.15 21.99 -22.52
CA ASP A 196 -5.65 22.98 -23.48
C ASP A 196 -4.48 23.55 -24.29
N LYS A 197 -4.68 23.79 -25.59
CA LYS A 197 -3.70 24.42 -26.48
C LYS A 197 -3.21 25.78 -25.99
N LYS A 198 -3.96 26.44 -25.10
CA LYS A 198 -3.61 27.69 -24.43
C LYS A 198 -2.56 27.52 -23.34
N VAL A 199 -2.38 26.30 -22.79
CA VAL A 199 -1.36 26.00 -21.78
C VAL A 199 0.02 26.01 -22.44
N LYS A 200 0.73 27.13 -22.28
CA LYS A 200 2.08 27.33 -22.82
C LYS A 200 3.21 27.14 -21.79
N ARG A 201 2.86 27.05 -20.51
CA ARG A 201 3.83 26.98 -19.41
C ARG A 201 4.69 25.71 -19.50
N SER A 202 5.94 25.82 -19.07
CA SER A 202 6.85 24.68 -19.00
C SER A 202 6.43 23.73 -17.88
N LYS A 203 6.98 22.51 -17.89
CA LYS A 203 6.81 21.55 -16.80
C LYS A 203 7.34 22.11 -15.47
N GLU A 204 8.50 22.74 -15.49
CA GLU A 204 9.12 23.36 -14.30
C GLU A 204 8.25 24.49 -13.71
N ASP A 205 7.65 25.32 -14.56
CA ASP A 205 6.76 26.39 -14.10
C ASP A 205 5.47 25.85 -13.49
N ALA A 206 4.92 24.78 -14.08
CA ALA A 206 3.75 24.10 -13.53
C ALA A 206 4.05 23.47 -12.16
N GLU A 207 5.23 22.87 -12.00
CA GLU A 207 5.67 22.31 -10.72
C GLU A 207 5.83 23.40 -9.65
N LYS A 208 6.47 24.52 -9.98
CA LYS A 208 6.61 25.68 -9.07
C LYS A 208 5.26 26.24 -8.65
N LEU A 209 4.32 26.34 -9.60
CA LEU A 209 2.97 26.79 -9.30
C LEU A 209 2.24 25.80 -8.38
N ALA A 210 2.32 24.51 -8.67
CA ALA A 210 1.72 23.47 -7.84
C ALA A 210 2.31 23.46 -6.42
N LYS A 211 3.63 23.63 -6.27
CA LYS A 211 4.30 23.74 -4.96
C LYS A 211 3.80 24.94 -4.16
N LYS A 212 3.71 26.11 -4.80
CA LYS A 212 3.16 27.31 -4.14
C LYS A 212 1.72 27.10 -3.65
N ILE A 213 0.88 26.49 -4.49
CA ILE A 213 -0.52 26.19 -4.12
C ILE A 213 -0.57 25.17 -2.98
N GLN A 214 0.30 24.16 -3.03
CA GLN A 214 0.41 23.15 -1.98
C GLN A 214 0.82 23.76 -0.64
N GLU A 215 1.79 24.68 -0.63
CA GLU A 215 2.21 25.42 0.57
C GLU A 215 1.06 26.26 1.15
N GLU A 216 0.31 26.96 0.29
CA GLU A 216 -0.86 27.77 0.70
C GLU A 216 -1.97 26.89 1.28
N ALA A 217 -2.27 25.76 0.64
CA ALA A 217 -3.25 24.79 1.10
C ALA A 217 -2.83 24.13 2.43
N ALA A 218 -1.58 23.68 2.54
CA ALA A 218 -1.04 23.07 3.76
C ALA A 218 -0.95 24.07 4.92
N GLY A 219 -0.83 25.37 4.63
CA GLY A 219 -0.90 26.45 5.60
C GLY A 219 -2.30 26.78 6.13
N GLY A 220 -3.33 26.03 5.72
CA GLY A 220 -4.72 26.24 6.13
C GLY A 220 -5.52 27.16 5.18
N GLY A 221 -5.01 27.41 3.98
CA GLY A 221 -5.77 28.10 2.94
C GLY A 221 -7.02 27.33 2.52
N ASP A 222 -8.04 28.05 2.03
CA ASP A 222 -9.26 27.43 1.51
C ASP A 222 -8.97 26.64 0.23
N PHE A 223 -8.88 25.32 0.36
CA PHE A 223 -8.58 24.42 -0.75
C PHE A 223 -9.60 24.54 -1.89
N GLN A 224 -10.89 24.71 -1.59
CA GLN A 224 -11.92 24.81 -2.62
C GLN A 224 -11.77 26.11 -3.41
N ALA A 225 -11.46 27.23 -2.73
CA ALA A 225 -11.18 28.49 -3.39
C ALA A 225 -9.92 28.39 -4.28
N LEU A 226 -8.87 27.75 -3.78
CA LEU A 226 -7.65 27.48 -4.55
C LEU A 226 -7.93 26.61 -5.77
N ALA A 227 -8.73 25.56 -5.63
CA ALA A 227 -9.12 24.67 -6.72
C ALA A 227 -9.95 25.40 -7.78
N LYS A 228 -10.94 26.22 -7.38
CA LYS A 228 -11.72 27.05 -8.31
C LYS A 228 -10.86 28.05 -9.08
N LYS A 229 -9.83 28.58 -8.42
CA LYS A 229 -8.95 29.61 -8.99
C LYS A 229 -7.87 29.02 -9.89
N HIS A 230 -7.33 27.86 -9.57
CA HIS A 230 -6.12 27.31 -10.18
C HIS A 230 -6.31 25.98 -10.90
N GLY A 231 -7.39 25.24 -10.63
CA GLY A 231 -7.65 23.94 -11.25
C GLY A 231 -7.89 24.03 -12.75
N GLU A 232 -7.36 23.06 -13.49
CA GLU A 232 -7.39 23.02 -14.96
C GLU A 232 -8.06 21.77 -15.52
N ASP A 233 -9.06 21.29 -14.80
CA ASP A 233 -9.95 20.20 -15.17
C ASP A 233 -11.41 20.54 -14.76
N GLY A 234 -12.34 19.63 -15.06
CA GLY A 234 -13.76 19.86 -14.78
C GLY A 234 -14.12 19.89 -13.29
N SER A 235 -13.27 19.35 -12.40
CA SER A 235 -13.54 19.37 -10.96
C SER A 235 -13.36 20.76 -10.34
N ALA A 236 -12.61 21.66 -10.98
CA ALA A 236 -12.30 23.00 -10.48
C ALA A 236 -13.57 23.79 -10.09
N GLU A 237 -14.63 23.72 -10.89
CA GLU A 237 -15.91 24.41 -10.62
C GLU A 237 -16.56 23.95 -9.30
N LYS A 238 -16.32 22.69 -8.91
CA LYS A 238 -16.79 22.08 -7.66
C LYS A 238 -15.75 22.15 -6.54
N GLY A 239 -14.78 23.07 -6.62
CA GLY A 239 -13.73 23.17 -5.62
C GLY A 239 -12.75 21.99 -5.64
N GLY A 240 -12.58 21.35 -6.79
CA GLY A 240 -11.66 20.23 -6.98
C GLY A 240 -12.23 18.88 -6.57
N ASP A 241 -13.50 18.81 -6.18
CA ASP A 241 -14.10 17.60 -5.62
C ASP A 241 -14.27 16.48 -6.67
N LEU A 242 -13.74 15.30 -6.36
CA LEU A 242 -13.85 14.08 -7.17
C LEU A 242 -14.85 13.06 -6.61
N GLY A 243 -15.44 13.33 -5.44
CA GLY A 243 -16.34 12.40 -4.75
C GLY A 243 -15.64 11.15 -4.22
N PRO A 244 -16.41 10.20 -3.64
CA PRO A 244 -15.88 8.93 -3.15
C PRO A 244 -15.59 7.97 -4.31
N VAL A 245 -14.33 7.58 -4.45
CA VAL A 245 -13.80 6.77 -5.55
C VAL A 245 -13.08 5.53 -5.01
N GLY A 246 -13.33 4.37 -5.62
CA GLY A 246 -12.70 3.10 -5.27
C GLY A 246 -11.30 2.92 -5.86
N ARG A 247 -10.56 1.90 -5.39
CA ARG A 247 -9.25 1.53 -5.96
C ARG A 247 -9.35 1.16 -7.45
N GLY A 248 -8.31 1.46 -8.21
CA GLY A 248 -8.19 1.23 -9.65
C GLY A 248 -8.80 2.32 -10.53
N MET A 249 -9.41 3.35 -9.94
CA MET A 249 -10.12 4.40 -10.69
C MET A 249 -9.26 5.65 -10.93
N PHE A 250 -8.19 5.83 -10.15
CA PHE A 250 -7.21 6.91 -10.34
C PHE A 250 -5.95 6.42 -11.04
N VAL A 251 -5.15 7.35 -11.56
CA VAL A 251 -3.78 7.02 -12.01
C VAL A 251 -2.93 6.58 -10.82
N PRO A 252 -1.97 5.64 -11.00
CA PRO A 252 -1.27 5.01 -9.87
C PRO A 252 -0.67 5.99 -8.86
N ALA A 253 0.04 7.02 -9.32
CA ALA A 253 0.67 8.02 -8.45
C ALA A 253 -0.35 8.84 -7.63
N TYR A 254 -1.51 9.16 -8.23
CA TYR A 254 -2.58 9.84 -7.52
C TYR A 254 -3.23 8.92 -6.49
N GLU A 255 -3.53 7.67 -6.88
CA GLU A 255 -4.17 6.70 -6.02
C GLU A 255 -3.36 6.42 -4.76
N GLU A 256 -2.05 6.18 -4.92
CA GLU A 256 -1.14 5.92 -3.81
C GLU A 256 -1.17 7.07 -2.80
N ALA A 257 -1.05 8.31 -3.27
CA ALA A 257 -1.14 9.49 -2.42
C ALA A 257 -2.53 9.61 -1.76
N ALA A 258 -3.62 9.50 -2.53
CA ALA A 258 -4.99 9.67 -2.05
C ALA A 258 -5.36 8.68 -0.93
N PHE A 259 -4.96 7.41 -1.07
CA PHE A 259 -5.21 6.38 -0.06
C PHE A 259 -4.24 6.44 1.13
N ALA A 260 -3.10 7.12 1.02
CA ALA A 260 -2.15 7.33 2.12
C ALA A 260 -2.50 8.54 3.00
N LEU A 261 -3.25 9.51 2.47
CA LEU A 261 -3.64 10.72 3.21
C LEU A 261 -4.61 10.42 4.36
N LYS A 262 -4.37 11.06 5.49
CA LYS A 262 -5.32 11.16 6.60
C LYS A 262 -6.40 12.19 6.28
N LYS A 263 -7.46 12.18 7.08
CA LYS A 263 -8.54 13.18 7.02
C LYS A 263 -7.97 14.61 6.99
N ASP A 264 -8.51 15.42 6.08
CA ASP A 264 -8.18 16.83 5.84
C ASP A 264 -6.71 17.11 5.47
N GLU A 265 -5.89 16.05 5.32
CA GLU A 265 -4.47 16.17 4.97
C GLU A 265 -4.31 16.56 3.51
N VAL A 266 -3.34 17.42 3.24
CA VAL A 266 -2.92 17.86 1.90
C VAL A 266 -1.64 17.11 1.52
N SER A 267 -1.61 16.52 0.34
CA SER A 267 -0.45 15.79 -0.18
C SER A 267 0.72 16.72 -0.50
N GLN A 268 1.89 16.10 -0.73
CA GLN A 268 2.91 16.72 -1.58
C GLN A 268 2.42 16.83 -3.02
N VAL A 269 3.16 17.59 -3.85
CA VAL A 269 2.86 17.68 -5.27
C VAL A 269 3.12 16.35 -5.95
N ILE A 270 2.09 15.79 -6.60
CA ILE A 270 2.14 14.49 -7.29
C ILE A 270 2.18 14.72 -8.80
N GLU A 271 3.16 14.14 -9.49
CA GLU A 271 3.22 14.19 -10.96
C GLU A 271 2.44 13.03 -11.60
N SER A 272 1.77 13.30 -12.71
CA SER A 272 1.20 12.30 -13.61
C SER A 272 1.27 12.76 -15.07
N ASP A 273 0.88 11.90 -16.00
CA ASP A 273 0.71 12.26 -17.42
C ASP A 273 -0.22 13.46 -17.67
N PHE A 274 -1.14 13.74 -16.74
CA PHE A 274 -2.06 14.87 -16.85
C PHE A 274 -1.47 16.20 -16.35
N GLY A 275 -0.36 16.18 -15.63
CA GLY A 275 0.21 17.34 -14.94
C GLY A 275 0.49 17.07 -13.46
N PHE A 276 0.60 18.15 -12.70
CA PHE A 276 0.86 18.12 -11.26
C PHE A 276 -0.44 18.24 -10.47
N HIS A 277 -0.60 17.40 -9.46
CA HIS A 277 -1.76 17.34 -8.59
C HIS A 277 -1.36 17.76 -7.19
N VAL A 278 -2.17 18.62 -6.59
CA VAL A 278 -2.24 18.78 -5.14
C VAL A 278 -3.52 18.11 -4.69
N ILE A 279 -3.45 17.19 -3.72
CA ILE A 279 -4.58 16.36 -3.31
C ILE A 279 -4.92 16.71 -1.86
N GLN A 280 -6.20 16.81 -1.54
CA GLN A 280 -6.68 16.89 -0.17
C GLN A 280 -7.66 15.75 0.09
N ARG A 281 -7.50 15.05 1.21
CA ARG A 281 -8.49 14.07 1.66
C ARG A 281 -9.69 14.80 2.26
N VAL A 282 -10.88 14.47 1.77
CA VAL A 282 -12.16 14.94 2.31
C VAL A 282 -12.75 13.84 3.17
N ASP A 283 -13.40 14.22 4.27
CA ASP A 283 -14.22 13.30 5.05
C ASP A 283 -15.69 13.37 4.60
N GLY A 284 -16.43 12.28 4.76
CA GLY A 284 -17.82 12.14 4.32
C GLY A 284 -18.69 13.34 4.69
N GLU A 285 -19.38 13.86 3.67
CA GLU A 285 -20.32 15.00 3.67
C GLU A 285 -19.73 16.34 4.13
N GLY A 286 -19.11 17.06 3.18
CA GLY A 286 -18.80 18.49 3.28
C GLY A 286 -18.86 19.20 1.93
#